data_AF-A0A531LMU2-F1
#
_entry.id   AF-A0A531LMU2-F1
#
_cell.length_a   1.000
_cell.length_b   1.000
_cell.length_c   1.000
_cell.angle_alpha   90.00
_cell.angle_beta   90.00
_cell.angle_gamma   90.00
#
_symmetry.space_group_name_H-M   'P 1'
#
loop_
_entity.id
_entity.type
_entity.pdbx_description
1 polymer ?
#
loop_
_entity_poly.entity_id
_entity_poly.type
_entity_poly.pdbx_seq_one_letter_code
_entity_poly.pdbx_strand_id
1 'polypeptide(L)'
;IHTHEASLDAIDRGTLDCAVGMFASLPREVHVQSLRTDRYVCVMRSGHDLAQGLTLDQFTAAAHVLVTPSGLGLGLVDGWLSLTGRTRTIAAVVNHFSDALRIVSRSDLL
;
A
#
# COMPACT_ATOMS: atom_id res chain seq x y z
N ILE A 1 -5.06 3.19 -5.93
CA ILE A 1 -6.23 4.05 -5.66
C ILE A 1 -5.76 5.08 -4.64
N HIS A 2 -5.62 6.33 -5.06
CA HIS A 2 -5.17 7.39 -4.16
C HIS A 2 -6.40 8.07 -3.58
N THR A 3 -6.62 7.88 -2.29
CA THR A 3 -7.57 8.71 -1.56
C THR A 3 -6.90 10.05 -1.34
N HIS A 4 -7.40 11.08 -2.01
CA HIS A 4 -6.96 12.44 -1.71
C HIS A 4 -7.90 13.02 -0.66
N GLU A 5 -7.39 13.53 0.46
CA GLU A 5 -8.21 14.08 1.55
C GLU A 5 -9.17 15.17 1.06
N ALA A 6 -8.73 16.01 0.12
CA ALA A 6 -9.56 17.04 -0.50
C ALA A 6 -10.72 16.52 -1.37
N SER A 7 -10.82 15.21 -1.61
CA SER A 7 -11.94 14.65 -2.40
C SER A 7 -13.28 14.82 -1.67
N LEU A 8 -13.29 14.73 -0.33
CA LEU A 8 -14.50 14.90 0.46
C LEU A 8 -14.99 16.35 0.42
N ASP A 9 -14.07 17.31 0.57
CA ASP A 9 -14.37 18.74 0.39
C ASP A 9 -14.89 19.07 -1.02
N ALA A 10 -14.38 18.40 -2.05
CA ALA A 10 -14.82 18.60 -3.42
C ALA A 10 -16.24 18.05 -3.66
N ILE A 11 -16.60 16.95 -3.00
CA ILE A 11 -17.98 16.42 -2.99
C ILE A 11 -18.91 17.43 -2.31
N ASP A 12 -18.54 17.93 -1.13
CA ASP A 12 -19.34 18.89 -0.37
C ASP A 12 -19.58 20.20 -1.14
N ARG A 13 -18.56 20.69 -1.84
CA ARG A 13 -18.64 21.90 -2.69
C ARG A 13 -19.35 21.67 -4.04
N GLY A 14 -19.74 20.44 -4.36
CA GLY A 14 -20.34 20.08 -5.64
C GLY A 14 -19.38 20.22 -6.84
N THR A 15 -18.07 20.21 -6.61
CA THR A 15 -17.05 20.20 -7.69
C THR A 15 -16.62 18.80 -8.09
N LEU A 16 -17.06 17.78 -7.34
CA LEU A 16 -16.85 16.36 -7.61
C LEU A 16 -18.15 15.59 -7.36
N ASP A 17 -18.61 14.80 -8.33
CA ASP A 17 -19.85 14.03 -8.17
C ASP A 17 -19.65 12.76 -7.33
N CYS A 18 -18.48 12.13 -7.42
CA CYS A 18 -18.17 10.90 -6.69
C CYS A 18 -16.66 10.70 -6.51
N ALA A 19 -16.28 10.04 -5.42
CA ALA A 19 -14.91 9.64 -5.15
C ALA A 19 -14.82 8.13 -4.87
N VAL A 20 -13.74 7.51 -5.35
CA VAL A 20 -13.43 6.10 -5.11
C VAL A 20 -12.09 5.99 -4.39
N GLY A 21 -12.11 5.47 -3.18
CA GLY A 21 -10.93 5.47 -2.32
C GLY A 21 -11.14 4.71 -1.01
N MET A 22 -10.05 4.62 -0.25
CA MET A 22 -10.07 4.21 1.16
C MET A 22 -10.01 5.47 2.03
N PHE A 23 -11.13 5.86 2.62
CA PHE A 23 -11.23 7.03 3.48
C PHE A 23 -11.21 6.57 4.95
N ALA A 24 -10.29 7.11 5.76
CA ALA A 24 -10.17 6.74 7.17
C ALA A 24 -11.35 7.23 8.01
N SER A 25 -11.91 8.39 7.64
CA SER A 25 -13.12 8.98 8.22
C SER A 25 -14.02 9.48 7.10
N LEU A 26 -15.34 9.35 7.31
CA LEU A 26 -16.35 9.74 6.35
C LEU A 26 -17.36 10.68 7.04
N PRO A 27 -17.77 11.80 6.42
CA PRO A 27 -18.82 12.66 6.93
C PRO A 27 -20.16 11.90 6.97
N ARG A 28 -21.09 12.33 7.82
CA ARG A 28 -22.43 11.69 7.90
C ARG A 28 -23.30 12.02 6.69
N GLU A 29 -22.97 13.10 6.02
CA GLU A 29 -23.73 13.71 4.92
C GLU A 29 -23.43 13.04 3.57
N VAL A 30 -22.44 12.15 3.51
CA VAL A 30 -22.02 11.47 2.29
C VAL A 30 -22.62 10.06 2.23
N HIS A 31 -23.23 9.73 1.09
CA HIS A 31 -23.64 8.35 0.82
C HIS A 31 -22.43 7.49 0.46
N VAL A 32 -22.31 6.30 1.07
CA VAL A 32 -21.14 5.44 0.94
C VAL A 32 -21.59 4.04 0.52
N GLN A 33 -20.95 3.52 -0.52
CA GLN A 33 -21.18 2.17 -1.00
C GLN A 33 -19.86 1.39 -1.07
N SER A 34 -19.82 0.24 -0.40
CA SER A 34 -18.70 -0.70 -0.53
C SER A 34 -18.66 -1.30 -1.94
N LEU A 35 -17.56 -1.09 -2.65
CA LEU A 35 -17.37 -1.67 -3.99
C LEU A 35 -16.77 -3.07 -3.92
N ARG A 36 -15.66 -3.20 -3.18
CA ARG A 36 -14.91 -4.46 -3.08
C ARG A 36 -13.98 -4.44 -1.87
N THR A 37 -13.64 -5.62 -1.39
CA THR A 37 -12.57 -5.82 -0.41
C THR A 37 -11.32 -6.32 -1.11
N ASP A 38 -10.24 -5.57 -1.00
CA ASP A 38 -8.94 -5.95 -1.51
C ASP A 38 -8.15 -6.76 -0.48
N ARG A 39 -7.20 -7.57 -0.97
CA ARG A 39 -6.30 -8.36 -0.14
C ARG A 39 -4.87 -7.91 -0.39
N TYR A 40 -4.14 -7.67 0.69
CA TYR A 40 -2.69 -7.50 0.61
C TYR A 40 -2.05 -8.79 0.15
N VAL A 41 -1.11 -8.66 -0.79
CA VAL A 41 -0.29 -9.75 -1.32
C VAL A 41 1.15 -9.29 -1.34
N CYS A 42 2.08 -10.22 -1.15
CA CYS A 42 3.50 -9.99 -1.42
C CYS A 42 3.77 -10.32 -2.89
N VAL A 43 4.52 -9.45 -3.56
CA VAL A 43 4.92 -9.64 -4.96
C VAL A 43 6.43 -9.85 -4.99
N MET A 44 6.90 -10.75 -5.84
CA MET A 44 8.31 -11.05 -6.03
C MET A 44 8.56 -11.44 -7.49
N ARG A 45 9.83 -11.43 -7.95
CA ARG A 45 10.15 -11.92 -9.29
C ARG A 45 9.77 -13.39 -9.48
N SER A 46 9.62 -13.79 -10.74
CA SER A 46 9.49 -15.21 -11.06
C SER A 46 10.77 -15.97 -10.66
N GLY A 47 10.59 -17.18 -10.13
CA GLY A 47 11.69 -18.03 -9.64
C GLY A 47 12.39 -17.49 -8.39
N HIS A 48 11.72 -16.65 -7.60
CA HIS A 48 12.25 -16.21 -6.31
C HIS A 48 12.21 -17.35 -5.29
N ASP A 49 13.24 -17.50 -4.46
CA ASP A 49 13.36 -18.63 -3.52
C ASP A 49 12.21 -18.68 -2.51
N LEU A 50 11.68 -17.52 -2.12
CA LEU A 50 10.54 -17.40 -1.21
C LEU A 50 9.17 -17.73 -1.84
N ALA A 51 9.10 -18.01 -3.15
CA ALA A 51 7.83 -18.24 -3.85
C ALA A 51 7.15 -19.57 -3.43
N GLN A 52 7.89 -20.50 -2.84
CA GLN A 52 7.37 -21.83 -2.47
C GLN A 52 6.67 -21.87 -1.09
N GLY A 53 6.63 -20.75 -0.37
CA GLY A 53 6.01 -20.68 0.95
C GLY A 53 6.62 -19.57 1.78
N LEU A 54 6.14 -18.35 1.58
CA LEU A 54 6.59 -17.18 2.32
C LEU A 54 5.99 -17.19 3.74
N THR A 55 6.86 -17.27 4.74
CA THR A 55 6.49 -17.04 6.15
C THR A 55 6.64 -15.57 6.53
N LEU A 56 6.05 -15.16 7.66
CA LEU A 56 6.19 -13.80 8.16
C LEU A 56 7.64 -13.46 8.51
N ASP A 57 8.38 -14.40 9.13
CA ASP A 57 9.77 -14.15 9.51
C ASP A 57 10.67 -13.99 8.27
N GLN A 58 10.43 -14.79 7.22
CA GLN A 58 11.09 -14.63 5.92
C GLN A 58 10.75 -13.29 5.26
N PHE A 59 9.48 -12.86 5.33
CA PHE A 59 9.06 -11.55 4.83
C PHE A 59 9.81 -10.43 5.55
N THR A 60 9.92 -10.46 6.88
CA THR A 60 10.62 -9.43 7.64
C THR A 60 12.14 -9.42 7.44
N ALA A 61 12.73 -10.57 7.11
CA ALA A 61 14.16 -10.71 6.84
C ALA A 61 14.57 -10.26 5.43
N ALA A 62 13.63 -10.26 4.47
CA ALA A 62 13.87 -9.77 3.13
C ALA A 62 13.97 -8.23 3.07
N ALA A 63 14.57 -7.71 2.00
CA ALA A 63 14.61 -6.29 1.71
C ALA A 63 13.44 -5.89 0.79
N HIS A 64 12.84 -4.72 1.03
CA HIS A 64 11.57 -4.32 0.42
C HIS A 64 11.68 -3.03 -0.39
N VAL A 65 10.80 -2.90 -1.38
CA VAL A 65 10.48 -1.65 -2.05
C VAL A 65 9.25 -1.02 -1.39
N LEU A 66 9.39 0.20 -0.89
CA LEU A 66 8.27 0.98 -0.35
C LEU A 66 7.70 1.89 -1.44
N VAL A 67 6.39 1.84 -1.64
CA VAL A 67 5.66 2.81 -2.46
C VAL A 67 5.07 3.88 -1.53
N THR A 68 5.60 5.09 -1.56
CA THR A 68 5.04 6.24 -0.84
C THR A 68 5.06 7.50 -1.71
N PRO A 69 3.90 7.96 -2.21
CA PRO A 69 3.82 9.18 -3.03
C PRO A 69 4.24 10.46 -2.28
N SER A 70 4.07 10.50 -0.96
CA SER A 70 4.44 11.65 -0.13
C SER A 70 5.92 11.63 0.29
N GLY A 71 6.64 10.52 0.06
CA GLY A 71 8.00 10.31 0.57
C GLY A 71 8.11 10.25 2.10
N LEU A 72 7.00 10.39 2.81
CA LEU A 72 6.93 10.48 4.27
C LEU A 72 6.18 9.28 4.82
N GLY A 73 6.76 8.65 5.85
CA GLY A 73 6.08 7.68 6.69
C GLY A 73 6.24 6.22 6.27
N LEU A 74 6.08 5.38 7.30
CA LEU A 74 5.92 3.94 7.22
C LEU A 74 4.53 3.60 6.63
N GLY A 75 4.44 2.60 5.77
CA GLY A 75 3.17 2.21 5.13
C GLY A 75 2.24 1.44 6.07
N LEU A 76 1.01 1.14 5.62
CA LEU A 76 0.05 0.34 6.39
C LEU A 76 0.63 -1.02 6.87
N VAL A 77 1.46 -1.65 6.04
CA VAL A 77 2.16 -2.90 6.39
C VAL A 77 3.12 -2.69 7.55
N ASP A 78 3.87 -1.59 7.56
CA ASP A 78 4.83 -1.28 8.61
C ASP A 78 4.11 -0.95 9.94
N GLY A 79 2.98 -0.25 9.87
CA GLY A 79 2.10 -0.05 11.02
C GLY A 79 1.56 -1.36 11.60
N TRP A 80 1.16 -2.30 10.75
CA TRP A 80 0.73 -3.62 11.19
C TRP A 80 1.88 -4.45 11.79
N LEU A 81 3.07 -4.43 11.19
CA LEU A 81 4.25 -5.12 11.71
C LEU A 81 4.64 -4.60 13.10
N SER A 82 4.57 -3.28 13.33
CA SER A 82 4.94 -2.69 14.61
C SER A 82 4.05 -3.16 15.76
N LEU A 83 2.76 -3.40 15.51
CA LEU A 83 1.83 -3.99 16.48
C LEU A 83 2.25 -5.39 16.95
N THR A 84 3.07 -6.08 16.16
CA THR A 84 3.61 -7.42 16.46
C THR A 84 5.09 -7.39 16.87
N GLY A 85 5.64 -6.21 17.14
CA GLY A 85 7.05 -6.02 17.51
C GLY A 85 8.04 -6.32 16.37
N ARG A 86 7.57 -6.30 15.11
CA ARG A 86 8.36 -6.60 13.92
C ARG A 86 8.63 -5.35 13.10
N THR A 87 9.71 -5.39 12.35
CA THR A 87 10.08 -4.38 11.36
C THR A 87 10.58 -5.09 10.10
N ARG A 88 10.74 -4.34 9.01
CA ARG A 88 11.33 -4.83 7.76
C ARG A 88 12.35 -3.82 7.24
N THR A 89 13.26 -4.26 6.38
CA THR A 89 14.25 -3.39 5.76
C THR A 89 13.71 -2.81 4.44
N ILE A 90 13.66 -1.49 4.34
CA ILE A 90 13.31 -0.79 3.08
C ILE A 90 14.61 -0.47 2.33
N ALA A 91 14.84 -1.12 1.19
CA ALA A 91 16.03 -0.91 0.36
C ALA A 91 15.82 0.14 -0.74
N ALA A 92 14.57 0.36 -1.16
CA ALA A 92 14.23 1.37 -2.15
C ALA A 92 12.87 2.02 -1.83
N VAL A 93 12.74 3.30 -2.16
CA VAL A 93 11.47 4.05 -2.05
C VAL A 93 11.12 4.60 -3.42
N VAL A 94 9.87 4.41 -3.84
CA VAL A 94 9.35 4.91 -5.12
C VAL A 94 7.99 5.58 -4.95
N ASN A 95 7.61 6.43 -5.90
CA ASN A 95 6.35 7.16 -5.85
C ASN A 95 5.19 6.42 -6.56
N HIS A 96 5.50 5.42 -7.39
CA HIS A 96 4.51 4.72 -8.20
C HIS A 96 4.66 3.20 -8.13
N PHE A 97 3.52 2.49 -8.08
CA PHE A 97 3.50 1.03 -8.08
C PHE A 97 4.16 0.42 -9.32
N SER A 98 4.06 1.07 -10.48
CA SER A 98 4.73 0.61 -11.71
C SER A 98 6.24 0.54 -11.56
N ASP A 99 6.85 1.45 -10.81
CA ASP A 99 8.30 1.47 -10.60
C ASP A 99 8.71 0.39 -9.61
N ALA A 100 7.92 0.19 -8.54
CA ALA A 100 8.13 -0.93 -7.63
C ALA A 100 8.08 -2.27 -8.35
N LEU A 101 7.06 -2.50 -9.19
CA LEU A 101 6.93 -3.74 -9.96
C LEU A 101 8.11 -3.95 -10.92
N ARG A 102 8.62 -2.88 -11.55
CA ARG A 102 9.82 -2.96 -12.40
C ARG A 102 11.06 -3.37 -11.63
N ILE A 103 11.27 -2.81 -10.43
CA ILE A 103 12.40 -3.15 -9.55
C ILE A 103 12.28 -4.60 -9.07
N VAL A 104 11.13 -4.97 -8.52
CA VAL A 104 10.85 -6.31 -7.98
C VAL A 104 11.02 -7.36 -9.08
N SER A 105 10.58 -7.10 -10.31
CA SER A 105 10.72 -8.06 -11.42
C SER A 105 12.17 -8.42 -11.80
N ARG A 106 13.16 -7.64 -11.35
CA ARG A 106 14.59 -7.76 -11.72
C ARG A 106 15.53 -7.89 -10.52
N SER A 107 15.00 -8.12 -9.33
CA SER A 107 15.79 -8.23 -8.09
C SER A 107 15.18 -9.26 -7.13
N ASP A 108 15.87 -9.50 -6.02
CA ASP A 108 15.35 -10.28 -4.89
C ASP A 108 14.66 -9.40 -3.83
N LEU A 109 14.27 -8.18 -4.21
CA LEU A 109 13.46 -7.31 -3.35
C LEU A 109 11.99 -7.72 -3.40
N LEU A 110 11.30 -7.54 -2.27
CA LEU A 110 9.85 -7.72 -2.11
C LEU A 110 9.08 -6.41 -2.24
#